data_AF-C4RQK8-F1
#
_entry.id   AF-C4RQK8-F1
#
_cell.length_a   1.000
_cell.length_b   1.000
_cell.length_c   1.000
_cell.angle_alpha   90.00
_cell.angle_beta   90.00
_cell.angle_gamma   90.00
#
_symmetry.space_group_name_H-M   'P 1'
#
loop_
_entity.id
_entity.type
_entity.pdbx_description
1 polymer ?
#
loop_
_entity_poly.entity_id
_entity_poly.type
_entity_poly.pdbx_seq_one_letter_code
_entity_poly.pdbx_strand_id
1 'polypeptide(L)'
;MSLRLILDALPEWHQRANCQGTDTDEFYPEKGGSTRTAKRICDRCEVKTECAQDAVERREPYGVWGGMSQNERRALGRSDRAEQVAA
;
A
#
# COMPACT_ATOMS: atom_id res chain seq x y z
N MET A 1 -31.62 -18.32 3.75
CA MET A 1 -30.34 -18.59 3.07
C MET A 1 -30.06 -17.49 2.07
N SER A 2 -29.41 -16.40 2.48
CA SER A 2 -28.84 -15.45 1.51
C SER A 2 -27.71 -14.68 2.20
N LEU A 3 -26.60 -15.37 2.36
CA LEU A 3 -25.35 -14.91 2.97
C LEU A 3 -24.26 -14.98 1.90
N ARG A 4 -24.57 -14.48 0.70
CA ARG A 4 -23.73 -14.62 -0.51
C ARG A 4 -23.34 -13.26 -1.12
N LEU A 5 -23.17 -12.22 -0.30
CA LEU A 5 -22.78 -10.89 -0.79
C LEU A 5 -21.81 -10.12 0.15
N ILE A 6 -21.03 -10.80 1.00
CA ILE A 6 -20.08 -10.13 1.92
C ILE A 6 -18.60 -10.42 1.57
N LEU A 7 -18.32 -11.39 0.70
CA LEU A 7 -16.95 -11.68 0.27
C LEU A 7 -16.69 -11.03 -1.08
N ASP A 8 -16.46 -9.72 -1.09
CA ASP A 8 -15.58 -9.16 -2.11
C ASP A 8 -14.26 -9.93 -2.00
N ALA A 9 -14.06 -10.86 -2.94
CA ALA A 9 -12.85 -11.65 -3.02
C ALA A 9 -11.67 -10.67 -3.03
N LEU A 10 -10.81 -10.74 -2.02
CA LEU A 10 -9.59 -9.95 -2.00
C LEU A 10 -8.89 -10.15 -3.34
N PRO A 11 -8.39 -9.08 -3.97
CA PRO A 11 -7.72 -9.18 -5.25
C PRO A 11 -6.67 -10.29 -5.23
N GLU A 12 -6.60 -11.11 -6.28
CA GLU A 12 -5.73 -12.30 -6.30
C GLU A 12 -4.26 -11.98 -5.99
N TRP A 13 -3.83 -10.75 -6.32
CA TRP A 13 -2.50 -10.25 -6.01
C TRP A 13 -2.20 -10.22 -4.51
N HIS A 14 -3.21 -10.08 -3.62
CA HIS A 14 -3.01 -10.13 -2.17
C HIS A 14 -2.35 -11.44 -1.72
N GLN A 15 -2.65 -12.56 -2.40
CA GLN A 15 -2.12 -13.88 -2.06
C GLN A 15 -0.63 -14.04 -2.42
N ARG A 16 -0.12 -13.20 -3.33
CA ARG A 16 1.28 -13.19 -3.77
C ARG A 16 2.11 -12.11 -3.07
N ALA A 17 1.53 -11.43 -2.08
CA ALA A 17 2.23 -10.35 -1.37
C ALA A 17 3.24 -10.92 -0.36
N ASN A 18 4.51 -10.52 -0.48
CA ASN A 18 5.57 -10.95 0.44
C ASN A 18 5.39 -10.48 1.89
N CYS A 19 4.51 -9.50 2.13
CA CYS A 19 4.17 -9.07 3.49
C CYS A 19 3.22 -10.06 4.20
N GLN A 20 2.66 -11.04 3.49
CA GLN A 20 1.87 -12.09 4.13
C GLN A 20 2.73 -12.86 5.14
N GLY A 21 2.23 -13.00 6.37
CA GLY A 21 2.94 -13.69 7.46
C GLY A 21 4.03 -12.85 8.16
N THR A 22 4.18 -11.57 7.79
CA THR A 22 5.03 -10.62 8.54
C THR A 22 4.22 -9.87 9.59
N ASP A 23 4.91 -9.30 10.58
CA ASP A 23 4.28 -8.49 11.62
C ASP A 23 3.62 -7.24 11.03
N THR A 24 2.37 -6.99 11.41
CA THR A 24 1.62 -5.80 10.99
C THR A 24 2.26 -4.50 11.47
N ASP A 25 2.96 -4.53 12.61
CA ASP A 25 3.58 -3.34 13.21
C ASP A 25 4.74 -2.81 12.36
N GLU A 26 5.38 -3.66 11.55
CA GLU A 26 6.40 -3.23 10.59
C GLU A 26 5.80 -2.37 9.46
N PHE A 27 4.58 -2.69 9.05
CA PHE A 27 3.85 -1.97 7.99
C PHE A 27 3.02 -0.81 8.53
N TYR A 28 2.63 -0.85 9.80
CA TYR A 28 1.87 0.19 10.50
C TYR A 28 2.63 0.66 11.75
N PRO A 29 3.82 1.26 11.59
CA PRO A 29 4.59 1.71 12.74
C PRO A 29 3.86 2.82 13.50
N GLU A 30 4.06 2.86 14.82
CA GLU A 30 3.63 3.99 15.65
C GLU A 30 4.23 5.32 15.14
N LYS A 31 3.66 6.46 15.58
CA LYS A 31 4.11 7.79 15.15
C LYS A 31 5.63 7.95 15.38
N GLY A 32 6.39 8.06 14.29
CA GLY A 32 7.85 8.22 14.31
C GLY A 32 8.64 6.91 14.23
N GLY A 33 7.97 5.75 14.12
CA GLY A 33 8.60 4.46 13.92
C GLY A 33 9.25 4.31 12.53
N SER A 34 10.15 3.33 12.43
CA SER A 34 10.93 3.09 11.22
C SER A 34 10.11 2.36 10.16
N THR A 35 10.08 2.90 8.94
CA THR A 35 9.45 2.24 7.77
C THR A 35 10.45 1.43 6.94
N ARG A 36 11.73 1.35 7.36
CA ARG A 36 12.79 0.75 6.54
C ARG A 36 12.58 -0.73 6.28
N THR A 37 12.14 -1.48 7.29
CA THR A 37 11.94 -2.94 7.15
C THR A 37 10.79 -3.23 6.18
N ALA A 38 9.64 -2.60 6.36
CA ALA A 38 8.53 -2.73 5.42
C ALA A 38 8.93 -2.36 3.99
N LYS A 39 9.68 -1.26 3.79
CA LYS A 39 10.20 -0.90 2.46
C LYS A 39 11.08 -1.99 1.85
N ARG A 40 12.00 -2.58 2.60
CA ARG A 40 12.84 -3.69 2.13
C ARG A 40 12.03 -4.92 1.71
N ILE A 41 10.96 -5.22 2.45
CA ILE A 41 10.05 -6.33 2.10
C ILE A 41 9.32 -5.99 0.79
N CYS A 42 8.78 -4.78 0.68
CA CYS A 42 8.10 -4.33 -0.53
C CYS A 42 9.02 -4.30 -1.76
N ASP A 43 10.31 -3.95 -1.61
CA ASP A 43 11.26 -3.89 -2.73
C ASP A 43 11.52 -5.24 -3.40
N ARG A 44 11.27 -6.35 -2.71
CA ARG A 44 11.36 -7.70 -3.26
C ARG A 44 10.00 -8.30 -3.61
N CYS A 45 8.91 -7.56 -3.45
CA CYS A 45 7.56 -8.02 -3.66
C CYS A 45 7.18 -7.94 -5.15
N GLU A 46 6.71 -9.05 -5.73
CA GLU A 46 6.31 -9.09 -7.14
C GLU A 46 5.07 -8.21 -7.42
N VAL A 47 4.15 -8.11 -6.45
CA VAL A 47 2.90 -7.34 -6.54
C VAL A 47 3.04 -5.90 -6.05
N LYS A 48 4.28 -5.37 -6.01
CA LYS A 48 4.57 -4.02 -5.49
C LYS A 48 3.77 -2.94 -6.22
N THR A 49 3.66 -3.06 -7.54
CA THR A 49 2.97 -2.09 -8.40
C THR A 49 1.46 -2.11 -8.15
N GLU A 50 0.84 -3.29 -8.16
CA GLU A 50 -0.59 -3.46 -7.90
C GLU A 50 -0.96 -2.98 -6.49
N CYS A 51 -0.13 -3.29 -5.50
CA CYS A 51 -0.30 -2.82 -4.12
C CYS A 51 -0.19 -1.29 -4.00
N ALA A 52 0.74 -0.66 -4.73
CA ALA A 52 0.88 0.80 -4.75
C ALA A 52 -0.35 1.47 -5.38
N GLN A 53 -0.84 0.92 -6.51
CA GLN A 53 -2.01 1.44 -7.22
C GLN A 53 -3.27 1.35 -6.36
N ASP A 54 -3.55 0.18 -5.80
CA ASP A 54 -4.72 -0.05 -4.94
C ASP A 54 -4.70 0.88 -3.71
N ALA A 55 -3.53 1.06 -3.08
CA ALA A 55 -3.38 1.98 -1.95
C ALA A 55 -3.60 3.46 -2.31
N VAL A 56 -3.22 3.86 -3.53
CA VAL A 56 -3.47 5.22 -4.04
C VAL A 56 -4.95 5.42 -4.38
N GLU A 57 -5.57 4.46 -5.05
CA GLU A 57 -6.99 4.48 -5.42
C GLU A 57 -7.90 4.55 -4.19
N ARG A 58 -7.62 3.72 -3.16
CA ARG A 58 -8.34 3.72 -1.89
C ARG A 58 -8.00 4.90 -0.97
N ARG A 59 -6.96 5.66 -1.32
CA ARG A 59 -6.41 6.76 -0.50
C ARG A 59 -6.06 6.30 0.91
N GLU A 60 -5.38 5.16 1.00
CA GLU A 60 -5.07 4.52 2.28
C GLU A 60 -4.33 5.50 3.21
N PRO A 61 -4.93 5.83 4.38
CA PRO A 61 -4.46 6.93 5.18
C PRO A 61 -3.20 6.61 5.96
N TYR A 62 -2.86 5.36 6.23
CA TYR A 62 -1.73 4.98 7.09
C TYR A 62 -0.88 3.86 6.49
N GLY A 63 0.24 3.58 7.15
CA GLY A 63 1.12 2.45 6.84
C GLY A 63 1.96 2.55 5.57
N VAL A 64 2.75 1.51 5.33
CA VAL A 64 3.59 1.31 4.15
C VAL A 64 2.88 0.41 3.15
N TRP A 65 2.72 0.90 1.92
CA TRP A 65 2.04 0.20 0.83
C TRP A 65 2.88 0.31 -0.44
N GLY A 66 3.12 -0.80 -1.15
CA GLY A 66 3.91 -0.80 -2.39
C GLY A 66 5.32 -0.19 -2.26
N GLY A 67 5.91 -0.22 -1.06
CA GLY A 67 7.22 0.41 -0.76
C GLY A 67 7.15 1.90 -0.44
N MET A 68 5.95 2.46 -0.31
CA MET A 68 5.71 3.88 -0.04
C MET A 68 5.09 4.09 1.33
N SER A 69 5.67 5.00 2.11
CA SER A 69 5.06 5.48 3.35
C SER A 69 3.89 6.44 3.06
N GLN A 70 3.05 6.67 4.07
CA GLN A 70 2.00 7.70 4.03
C GLN A 70 2.50 9.05 3.49
N ASN A 71 3.66 9.51 3.97
CA ASN A 71 4.22 10.81 3.59
C ASN A 71 4.64 10.84 2.11
N GLU A 72 5.21 9.74 1.60
CA GLU A 72 5.59 9.60 0.20
C GLU A 72 4.37 9.51 -0.72
N ARG A 73 3.33 8.75 -0.33
CA ARG A 73 2.06 8.70 -1.09
C ARG A 73 1.39 10.09 -1.16
N ARG A 74 1.40 10.83 -0.04
CA ARG A 74 0.92 12.23 -0.02
C ARG A 74 1.76 13.16 -0.88
N ALA A 75 3.06 12.90 -1.03
CA ALA A 75 3.93 13.68 -1.90
C ALA A 75 3.65 13.40 -3.38
N LEU A 76 3.48 12.12 -3.76
CA LEU A 76 3.09 11.74 -5.12
C LEU A 76 1.79 12.40 -5.57
N GLY A 77 0.74 12.37 -4.74
CA GLY A 77 -0.52 13.05 -5.09
C GLY A 77 -0.40 14.57 -5.27
N ARG A 78 0.67 15.20 -4.75
CA ARG A 78 1.01 16.60 -5.04
C ARG A 78 1.81 16.74 -6.33
N SER A 79 2.75 15.84 -6.59
CA SER A 79 3.55 15.82 -7.82
C SER A 79 2.71 15.50 -9.05
N ASP A 80 1.84 14.50 -9.01
CA ASP A 80 0.92 14.18 -10.11
C ASP A 80 -0.01 15.35 -10.42
N ARG A 81 -0.46 16.09 -9.40
CA ARG A 81 -1.27 17.30 -9.58
C ARG A 81 -0.45 18.46 -10.16
N ALA A 82 0.83 18.57 -9.82
CA ALA A 82 1.72 19.57 -10.39
C ALA A 82 2.05 19.24 -11.86
N GLU A 83 2.29 17.96 -12.19
CA GLU A 83 2.53 17.47 -13.54
C GLU A 83 1.27 17.63 -14.41
N GLN A 84 0.08 17.30 -13.89
CA GLN A 84 -1.21 17.49 -14.57
C GLN A 84 -1.61 18.96 -14.77
N VAL A 85 -1.05 19.90 -14.00
CA VAL A 85 -1.28 21.35 -14.15
C VAL A 85 -0.24 21.99 -15.07
N ALA A 86 0.91 21.33 -15.28
CA ALA A 86 1.97 21.78 -16.17
C ALA A 86 1.85 21.25 -17.60
N ALA A 87 1.01 20.24 -17.84
CA ALA A 87 0.64 19.70 -19.15
C ALA A 87 -0.61 20.41 -19.72
#